data_AF-A0A1F4PJX7-F1
#
_entry.id   AF-A0A1F4PJX7-F1
#
_cell.length_a   1.000
_cell.length_b   1.000
_cell.length_c   1.000
_cell.angle_alpha   90.00
_cell.angle_beta   90.00
_cell.angle_gamma   90.00
#
_symmetry.space_group_name_H-M   'P 1'
#
loop_
_entity.id
_entity.type
_entity.pdbx_description
1 polymer ?
#
loop_
_entity_poly.entity_id
_entity_poly.type
_entity_poly.pdbx_seq_one_letter_code
_entity_poly.pdbx_strand_id
1 'polypeptide(L)'
;MFKKLLLFLLFNVTCQAYKALVVVPIADLLGQSSKTIEKIDPEMFYANLLPSTEFKTCYRIHQLLFHEKVEVIKEDGKEILVEVPNIFFSARASRKASPDTAKADKYFNKFWTLKKNILPLDKIRKTDLTKIPEMNSFREKSHDKNYVTLLKPFRVFNNQLILSTGTKFVIKEKLENGYKVFVFKPKLKKFEEIFIPNKYILRRTANKISDFLRILKSWIRKKNNIIPYVWGGSSFCNTFTKDCESQEFHDRFAKRKIKPGMDCSGLVYRAAQMANLPYYFRNTRTLSEHLKFLDKNERIENGDLIFFKGHVLVVSDVKKDLCIEARGYSHGYGFIQEIPLNREFKGIDTFTELKKKYFNNESLERLNSEGKVIRIVSDFKVLKLKSCFDWKYN
;
A
#
# COMPACT_ATOMS: atom_id res chain seq x y z
N MET A 1 -46.39 -20.88 19.16
CA MET A 1 -45.36 -21.25 18.16
C MET A 1 -45.05 -20.13 17.15
N PHE A 2 -46.04 -19.34 16.70
CA PHE A 2 -45.86 -18.23 15.74
C PHE A 2 -44.91 -17.08 16.17
N LYS A 3 -44.79 -16.76 17.47
CA LYS A 3 -43.89 -15.67 17.94
C LYS A 3 -42.40 -15.95 17.74
N LYS A 4 -41.97 -17.23 17.68
CA LYS A 4 -40.56 -17.58 17.42
C LYS A 4 -40.20 -17.53 15.93
N LEU A 5 -41.17 -17.74 15.04
CA LEU A 5 -40.96 -17.67 13.58
C LEU A 5 -40.82 -16.22 13.10
N LEU A 6 -41.58 -15.29 13.69
CA LEU A 6 -41.50 -13.86 13.36
C LEU A 6 -40.17 -13.23 13.82
N LEU A 7 -39.61 -13.70 14.94
CA LEU A 7 -38.30 -13.25 15.43
C LEU A 7 -37.15 -13.73 14.53
N PHE A 8 -37.30 -14.87 13.85
CA PHE A 8 -36.27 -15.41 12.95
C PHE A 8 -36.24 -14.71 11.58
N LEU A 9 -37.41 -14.23 11.11
CA LEU A 9 -37.54 -13.46 9.86
C LEU A 9 -37.03 -12.01 10.00
N LEU A 10 -37.09 -11.42 11.19
CA LEU A 10 -36.66 -10.03 11.42
C LEU A 10 -35.14 -9.85 11.57
N PHE A 11 -34.37 -10.93 11.78
CA PHE A 11 -32.93 -10.84 12.05
C PHE A 11 -32.01 -11.18 10.88
N ASN A 12 -32.54 -11.56 9.72
CA ASN A 12 -31.75 -11.86 8.52
C ASN A 12 -31.99 -10.85 7.40
N VAL A 13 -31.95 -9.55 7.71
CA VAL A 13 -31.64 -8.56 6.67
C VAL A 13 -30.16 -8.72 6.34
N THR A 14 -29.84 -9.70 5.51
CA THR A 14 -28.51 -9.84 4.93
C THR A 14 -28.28 -8.61 4.08
N CYS A 15 -27.31 -7.77 4.47
CA CYS A 15 -26.91 -6.63 3.66
C CYS A 15 -26.47 -7.17 2.29
N GLN A 16 -27.22 -6.81 1.25
CA GLN A 16 -26.82 -7.13 -0.13
C GLN A 16 -25.52 -6.38 -0.42
N ALA A 17 -24.54 -7.09 -0.98
CA ALA A 17 -23.27 -6.48 -1.33
C ALA A 17 -23.47 -5.32 -2.33
N TYR A 18 -22.72 -4.23 -2.16
CA TYR A 18 -22.84 -3.06 -3.02
C TYR A 18 -21.50 -2.39 -3.29
N LYS A 19 -21.36 -1.79 -4.46
CA LYS A 19 -20.16 -1.04 -4.84
C LYS A 19 -20.14 0.34 -4.18
N ALA A 20 -18.97 0.79 -3.76
CA ALA A 20 -18.80 2.07 -3.11
C ALA A 20 -17.47 2.73 -3.44
N LEU A 21 -17.37 4.02 -3.13
CA LEU A 21 -16.22 4.89 -3.41
C LEU A 21 -15.56 5.39 -2.12
N VAL A 22 -14.24 5.38 -2.06
CA VAL A 22 -13.49 6.01 -0.97
C VAL A 22 -13.54 7.54 -1.11
N VAL A 23 -14.05 8.22 -0.09
CA VAL A 23 -14.30 9.67 -0.09
C VAL A 23 -13.45 10.46 0.92
N VAL A 24 -12.47 9.80 1.53
CA VAL A 24 -11.44 10.40 2.39
C VAL A 24 -10.06 10.25 1.74
N PRO A 25 -9.05 11.08 2.08
CA PRO A 25 -7.74 10.98 1.45
C PRO A 25 -7.09 9.61 1.61
N ILE A 26 -7.25 9.06 2.82
CA ILE A 26 -6.72 7.77 3.26
C ILE A 26 -7.77 7.13 4.15
N ALA A 27 -8.09 5.87 3.88
CA ALA A 27 -8.88 5.02 4.76
C ALA A 27 -8.03 3.86 5.25
N ASP A 28 -7.80 3.77 6.56
CA ASP A 28 -7.12 2.63 7.17
C ASP A 28 -8.01 1.39 7.07
N LEU A 29 -7.39 0.24 6.80
CA LEU A 29 -8.02 -1.08 6.71
C LEU A 29 -7.50 -2.02 7.78
N LEU A 30 -8.41 -2.71 8.48
CA LEU A 30 -8.11 -3.70 9.52
C LEU A 30 -8.48 -5.11 9.07
N GLY A 31 -7.80 -6.13 9.59
CA GLY A 31 -8.16 -7.53 9.32
C GLY A 31 -9.38 -8.02 10.11
N GLN A 32 -9.72 -7.32 11.18
CA GLN A 32 -10.85 -7.63 12.06
C GLN A 32 -11.51 -6.31 12.49
N SER A 33 -12.80 -6.35 12.86
CA SER A 33 -13.50 -5.17 13.36
C SER A 33 -12.85 -4.70 14.65
N SER A 34 -12.79 -3.38 14.83
CA SER A 34 -12.32 -2.77 16.08
C SER A 34 -13.05 -3.34 17.30
N LYS A 35 -14.37 -3.59 17.22
CA LYS A 35 -15.17 -4.17 18.32
C LYS A 35 -14.69 -5.54 18.78
N THR A 36 -14.15 -6.36 17.85
CA THR A 36 -13.58 -7.67 18.15
C THR A 36 -12.21 -7.55 18.82
N ILE A 37 -11.44 -6.52 18.44
CA ILE A 37 -10.09 -6.30 18.91
C ILE A 37 -10.09 -5.69 20.31
N GLU A 38 -10.74 -4.53 20.44
CA GLU A 38 -10.88 -3.76 21.67
C GLU A 38 -12.32 -3.26 21.70
N LYS A 39 -13.08 -3.52 22.78
CA LYS A 39 -14.51 -3.14 22.90
C LYS A 39 -14.72 -1.62 23.04
N ILE A 40 -14.06 -0.83 22.20
CA ILE A 40 -14.04 0.63 22.20
C ILE A 40 -14.75 1.16 20.94
N ASP A 41 -15.08 2.45 20.97
CA ASP A 41 -15.68 3.10 19.80
C ASP A 41 -14.77 3.00 18.56
N PRO A 42 -15.28 2.57 17.40
CA PRO A 42 -14.46 2.41 16.20
C PRO A 42 -13.74 3.69 15.77
N GLU A 43 -14.34 4.87 15.89
CA GLU A 43 -13.66 6.08 15.44
C GLU A 43 -12.46 6.42 16.31
N MET A 44 -12.60 6.20 17.62
CA MET A 44 -11.52 6.34 18.58
C MET A 44 -10.41 5.32 18.32
N PHE A 45 -10.78 4.06 18.06
CA PHE A 45 -9.81 3.00 17.71
C PHE A 45 -8.95 3.41 16.50
N TYR A 46 -9.57 3.82 15.40
CA TYR A 46 -8.84 4.18 14.18
C TYR A 46 -7.97 5.43 14.38
N ALA A 47 -8.46 6.43 15.12
CA ALA A 47 -7.67 7.62 15.45
C ALA A 47 -6.40 7.29 16.26
N ASN A 48 -6.46 6.24 17.09
CA ASN A 48 -5.40 5.81 17.98
C ASN A 48 -4.50 4.70 17.42
N LEU A 49 -4.75 4.21 16.19
CA LEU A 49 -3.87 3.23 15.53
C LEU A 49 -2.43 3.72 15.52
N LEU A 50 -1.49 2.89 15.95
CA LEU A 50 -0.08 3.26 16.00
C LEU A 50 0.56 3.20 14.61
N PRO A 51 1.68 3.92 14.39
CA PRO A 51 2.37 3.86 13.12
C PRO A 51 3.22 2.59 12.98
N SER A 52 3.76 1.99 14.05
CA SER A 52 4.60 0.78 13.98
C SER A 52 4.14 -0.28 14.98
N THR A 53 4.54 -1.54 14.73
CA THR A 53 4.38 -2.67 15.67
C THR A 53 5.53 -2.79 16.69
N GLU A 54 6.62 -2.04 16.49
CA GLU A 54 7.86 -2.21 17.25
C GLU A 54 7.73 -1.86 18.74
N PHE A 55 6.75 -1.04 19.11
CA PHE A 55 6.53 -0.60 20.49
C PHE A 55 5.26 -1.17 21.10
N LYS A 56 4.26 -1.48 20.27
CA LYS A 56 2.93 -1.98 20.65
C LYS A 56 2.26 -2.61 19.42
N THR A 57 1.20 -3.40 19.63
CA THR A 57 0.42 -3.99 18.53
C THR A 57 -0.15 -2.92 17.58
N CYS A 58 0.01 -3.14 16.27
CA CYS A 58 -0.64 -2.34 15.24
C CYS A 58 -1.55 -3.23 14.40
N TYR A 59 -2.82 -2.84 14.30
CA TYR A 59 -3.87 -3.62 13.63
C TYR A 59 -4.11 -3.21 12.17
N ARG A 60 -3.46 -2.14 11.71
CA ARG A 60 -3.54 -1.70 10.32
C ARG A 60 -2.91 -2.75 9.40
N ILE A 61 -3.63 -3.10 8.35
CA ILE A 61 -3.21 -4.06 7.33
C ILE A 61 -2.98 -3.39 5.98
N HIS A 62 -3.79 -2.40 5.63
CA HIS A 62 -3.67 -1.65 4.38
C HIS A 62 -4.24 -0.23 4.51
N GLN A 63 -4.06 0.58 3.46
CA GLN A 63 -4.65 1.91 3.33
C GLN A 63 -5.20 2.11 1.92
N LEU A 64 -6.49 2.39 1.84
CA LEU A 64 -7.13 2.82 0.59
C LEU A 64 -6.90 4.32 0.37
N LEU A 65 -6.87 4.70 -0.90
CA LEU A 65 -6.78 6.10 -1.32
C LEU A 65 -8.14 6.63 -1.75
N PHE A 66 -8.25 7.94 -1.72
CA PHE A 66 -9.35 8.67 -2.35
C PHE A 66 -9.64 8.17 -3.77
N HIS A 67 -10.92 8.03 -4.10
CA HIS A 67 -11.44 7.52 -5.38
C HIS A 67 -11.18 6.03 -5.68
N GLU A 68 -10.56 5.27 -4.79
CA GLU A 68 -10.56 3.82 -4.95
C GLU A 68 -11.99 3.28 -4.76
N LYS A 69 -12.38 2.35 -5.64
CA LYS A 69 -13.64 1.63 -5.54
C LYS A 69 -13.46 0.41 -4.63
N VAL A 70 -14.52 0.01 -3.94
CA VAL A 70 -14.59 -1.21 -3.13
C VAL A 70 -15.97 -1.84 -3.24
N GLU A 71 -16.10 -3.08 -2.79
CA GLU A 71 -17.39 -3.73 -2.59
C GLU A 71 -17.66 -3.88 -1.09
N VAL A 72 -18.75 -3.31 -0.60
CA VAL A 72 -19.19 -3.46 0.79
C VAL A 72 -19.95 -4.77 0.89
N ILE A 73 -19.47 -5.68 1.73
CA ILE A 73 -20.07 -7.01 1.92
C ILE A 73 -20.91 -7.08 3.19
N LYS A 74 -20.52 -6.31 4.22
CA LYS A 74 -21.18 -6.33 5.52
C LYS A 74 -21.09 -4.96 6.17
N GLU A 75 -22.14 -4.57 6.89
CA GLU A 75 -22.12 -3.42 7.78
C GLU A 75 -22.23 -3.86 9.23
N ASP A 76 -21.51 -3.17 10.13
CA ASP A 76 -21.60 -3.35 11.57
C ASP A 76 -21.41 -2.01 12.29
N GLY A 77 -22.52 -1.33 12.56
CA GLY A 77 -22.53 -0.02 13.21
C GLY A 77 -21.73 1.03 12.43
N LYS A 78 -20.63 1.51 13.02
CA LYS A 78 -19.74 2.53 12.41
C LYS A 78 -18.68 1.94 11.48
N GLU A 79 -18.57 0.63 11.40
CA GLU A 79 -17.63 -0.07 10.51
C GLU A 79 -18.36 -0.82 9.40
N ILE A 80 -17.63 -1.07 8.33
CA ILE A 80 -18.06 -1.89 7.21
C ILE A 80 -16.92 -2.82 6.81
N LEU A 81 -17.27 -4.03 6.37
CA LEU A 81 -16.35 -4.97 5.75
C LEU A 81 -16.38 -4.75 4.24
N VAL A 82 -15.22 -4.43 3.68
CA VAL A 82 -15.05 -4.16 2.25
C VAL A 82 -14.15 -5.20 1.61
N GLU A 83 -14.49 -5.60 0.39
CA GLU A 83 -13.61 -6.33 -0.52
C GLU A 83 -12.84 -5.34 -1.41
N VAL A 84 -11.55 -5.60 -1.54
CA VAL A 84 -10.64 -4.80 -2.38
C VAL A 84 -10.10 -5.73 -3.48
N PRO A 85 -10.51 -5.58 -4.74
CA PRO A 85 -10.24 -6.60 -5.77
C PRO A 85 -8.80 -6.60 -6.28
N ASN A 86 -8.06 -5.49 -6.17
CA ASN A 86 -6.71 -5.37 -6.70
C ASN A 86 -5.62 -5.61 -5.65
N ILE A 87 -5.92 -6.46 -4.67
CA ILE A 87 -5.01 -6.77 -3.57
C ILE A 87 -5.36 -8.13 -2.97
N PHE A 88 -4.34 -8.89 -2.58
CA PHE A 88 -4.57 -10.06 -1.76
C PHE A 88 -3.40 -10.35 -0.82
N PHE A 89 -3.71 -11.12 0.22
CA PHE A 89 -2.79 -11.54 1.27
C PHE A 89 -2.76 -13.04 1.39
N SER A 90 -1.57 -13.64 1.29
CA SER A 90 -1.33 -15.01 1.74
C SER A 90 -1.24 -15.05 3.27
N ALA A 91 -2.17 -15.76 3.90
CA ALA A 91 -2.15 -16.08 5.33
C ALA A 91 -1.57 -17.49 5.58
N ARG A 92 -1.14 -17.77 6.80
CA ARG A 92 -0.72 -19.15 7.18
C ARG A 92 -2.04 -19.84 7.47
N ALA A 93 -2.35 -20.90 6.72
CA ALA A 93 -3.52 -21.71 7.03
C ALA A 93 -3.47 -22.04 8.52
N SER A 94 -4.59 -21.78 9.21
CA SER A 94 -4.73 -22.19 10.60
C SER A 94 -4.45 -23.69 10.66
N ARG A 95 -3.63 -24.15 11.62
CA ARG A 95 -3.38 -25.59 11.83
C ARG A 95 -4.68 -26.38 12.09
N LYS A 96 -5.79 -25.69 12.37
CA LYS A 96 -7.12 -26.25 12.62
C LYS A 96 -8.07 -26.22 11.41
N ALA A 97 -7.64 -25.70 10.25
CA ALA A 97 -8.48 -25.70 9.04
C ALA A 97 -8.43 -27.07 8.35
N SER A 98 -9.59 -27.57 7.91
CA SER A 98 -9.66 -28.74 7.02
C SER A 98 -8.94 -28.46 5.69
N PRO A 99 -8.50 -29.47 4.92
CA PRO A 99 -7.80 -29.26 3.65
C PRO A 99 -8.54 -28.34 2.65
N ASP A 100 -9.87 -28.42 2.62
CA ASP A 100 -10.71 -27.61 1.74
C ASP A 100 -10.88 -26.16 2.24
N THR A 101 -10.97 -25.96 3.56
CA THR A 101 -10.99 -24.61 4.16
C THR A 101 -9.60 -23.96 4.17
N ALA A 102 -8.53 -24.75 4.23
CA ALA A 102 -7.15 -24.27 4.17
C ALA A 102 -6.77 -23.63 2.82
N LYS A 103 -7.41 -24.02 1.71
CA LYS A 103 -7.25 -23.36 0.40
C LYS A 103 -8.01 -22.04 0.32
N ALA A 104 -9.24 -21.98 0.86
CA ALA A 104 -10.05 -20.75 0.88
C ALA A 104 -9.47 -19.69 1.84
N ASP A 105 -8.92 -20.12 2.99
CA ASP A 105 -8.25 -19.24 3.96
C ASP A 105 -6.84 -18.80 3.52
N LYS A 106 -6.34 -19.32 2.38
CA LYS A 106 -5.01 -18.97 1.89
C LYS A 106 -4.94 -17.51 1.48
N TYR A 107 -5.97 -16.98 0.84
CA TYR A 107 -5.98 -15.60 0.34
C TYR A 107 -7.13 -14.80 0.92
N PHE A 108 -6.84 -13.62 1.49
CA PHE A 108 -7.88 -12.68 1.90
C PHE A 108 -7.67 -11.30 1.26
N ASN A 109 -8.79 -10.71 0.87
CA ASN A 109 -8.91 -9.37 0.27
C ASN A 109 -10.04 -8.56 0.92
N LYS A 110 -10.50 -8.99 2.10
CA LYS A 110 -11.60 -8.38 2.86
C LYS A 110 -11.06 -7.69 4.10
N PHE A 111 -11.52 -6.47 4.34
CA PHE A 111 -11.00 -5.64 5.43
C PHE A 111 -12.08 -4.77 6.05
N TRP A 112 -11.93 -4.44 7.33
CA TRP A 112 -12.79 -3.50 8.02
C TRP A 112 -12.28 -2.07 7.84
N THR A 113 -13.19 -1.12 7.63
CA THR A 113 -12.93 0.32 7.68
C THR A 113 -14.12 1.07 8.27
N LEU A 114 -13.94 2.35 8.59
CA LEU A 114 -15.04 3.21 9.04
C LEU A 114 -16.02 3.46 7.89
N LYS A 115 -17.32 3.30 8.16
CA LYS A 115 -18.40 3.52 7.19
C LYS A 115 -18.34 4.92 6.57
N LYS A 116 -17.99 5.93 7.36
CA LYS A 116 -17.87 7.34 6.90
C LYS A 116 -16.78 7.58 5.84
N ASN A 117 -15.84 6.64 5.68
CA ASN A 117 -14.79 6.74 4.67
C ASN A 117 -15.29 6.41 3.26
N ILE A 118 -16.48 5.81 3.17
CA ILE A 118 -17.02 5.18 1.96
C ILE A 118 -18.37 5.81 1.60
N LEU A 119 -18.61 6.01 0.31
CA LEU A 119 -19.89 6.46 -0.23
C LEU A 119 -20.44 5.39 -1.21
N PRO A 120 -21.62 4.81 -0.96
CA PRO A 120 -22.24 3.88 -1.90
C PRO A 120 -22.43 4.51 -3.28
N LEU A 121 -22.16 3.77 -4.36
CA LEU A 121 -22.22 4.30 -5.73
C LEU A 121 -23.66 4.63 -6.17
N ASP A 122 -24.67 3.99 -5.60
CA ASP A 122 -26.10 4.30 -5.84
C ASP A 122 -26.49 5.69 -5.31
N LYS A 123 -25.69 6.28 -4.40
CA LYS A 123 -25.86 7.66 -3.92
C LYS A 123 -25.19 8.69 -4.81
N ILE A 124 -24.48 8.28 -5.85
CA ILE A 124 -23.89 9.14 -6.87
C ILE A 124 -24.83 9.14 -8.08
N ARG A 125 -25.07 10.32 -8.67
CA ARG A 125 -25.91 10.43 -9.87
C ARG A 125 -25.36 9.52 -10.96
N LYS A 126 -26.23 8.78 -11.67
CA LYS A 126 -25.81 7.85 -12.74
C LYS A 126 -24.93 8.51 -13.80
N THR A 127 -25.21 9.78 -14.14
CA THR A 127 -24.43 10.59 -15.09
C THR A 127 -23.03 10.97 -14.58
N ASP A 128 -22.81 10.95 -13.26
CA ASP A 128 -21.52 11.26 -12.63
C ASP A 128 -20.64 10.01 -12.43
N LEU A 129 -21.17 8.79 -12.61
CA LEU A 129 -20.40 7.56 -12.42
C LEU A 129 -19.21 7.45 -13.39
N THR A 130 -19.32 8.06 -14.58
CA THR A 130 -18.25 8.13 -15.58
C THR A 130 -17.08 9.04 -15.16
N LYS A 131 -17.25 9.82 -14.09
CA LYS A 131 -16.22 10.70 -13.51
C LYS A 131 -15.36 9.99 -12.46
N ILE A 132 -15.68 8.74 -12.14
CA ILE A 132 -14.92 7.90 -11.21
C ILE A 132 -13.90 7.10 -12.02
N PRO A 133 -12.61 7.11 -11.66
CA PRO A 133 -11.61 6.28 -12.32
C PRO A 133 -11.99 4.80 -12.24
N GLU A 134 -11.82 4.08 -13.34
CA GLU A 134 -11.88 2.63 -13.28
C GLU A 134 -10.75 2.05 -12.43
N MET A 135 -11.03 0.89 -11.85
CA MET A 135 -10.00 0.11 -11.17
C MET A 135 -8.91 -0.27 -12.17
N ASN A 136 -7.67 -0.47 -11.70
CA ASN A 136 -6.59 -0.96 -12.54
C ASN A 136 -6.98 -2.28 -13.23
N SER A 137 -7.38 -2.23 -14.50
CA SER A 137 -7.49 -3.42 -15.35
C SER A 137 -6.14 -3.64 -16.01
N PHE A 138 -5.29 -4.45 -15.40
CA PHE A 138 -3.97 -4.75 -15.97
C PHE A 138 -4.04 -5.57 -17.27
N ARG A 139 -5.24 -6.00 -17.67
CA ARG A 139 -5.52 -6.78 -18.87
C ARG A 139 -5.66 -5.92 -20.14
N GLU A 140 -5.96 -4.62 -20.02
CA GLU A 140 -6.15 -3.80 -21.22
C GLU A 140 -4.83 -3.21 -21.74
N LYS A 141 -4.58 -3.44 -23.03
CA LYS A 141 -3.49 -2.80 -23.80
C LYS A 141 -3.79 -1.33 -24.11
N SER A 142 -4.98 -0.83 -23.77
CA SER A 142 -5.31 0.56 -23.93
C SER A 142 -4.47 1.35 -22.92
N HIS A 143 -3.51 2.13 -23.41
CA HIS A 143 -2.90 3.16 -22.57
C HIS A 143 -4.05 4.02 -22.07
N ASP A 144 -4.39 3.91 -20.79
CA ASP A 144 -5.52 4.60 -20.18
C ASP A 144 -5.50 6.11 -20.45
N LYS A 145 -6.10 6.53 -21.56
CA LYS A 145 -6.03 7.92 -22.06
C LYS A 145 -6.87 8.88 -21.22
N ASN A 146 -7.71 8.34 -20.33
CA ASN A 146 -8.77 9.09 -19.67
C ASN A 146 -8.50 9.36 -18.19
N TYR A 147 -7.34 8.99 -17.64
CA TYR A 147 -7.01 9.34 -16.26
C TYR A 147 -5.58 9.82 -16.07
N VAL A 148 -5.38 10.60 -15.01
CA VAL A 148 -4.06 10.96 -14.48
C VAL A 148 -3.88 10.39 -13.08
N THR A 149 -2.63 10.25 -12.63
CA THR A 149 -2.28 9.74 -11.31
C THR A 149 -1.33 10.70 -10.60
N LEU A 150 -1.58 10.96 -9.32
CA LEU A 150 -0.73 11.84 -8.51
C LEU A 150 0.65 11.23 -8.23
N LEU A 151 1.70 11.89 -8.71
CA LEU A 151 3.10 11.59 -8.35
C LEU A 151 3.48 12.13 -6.98
N LYS A 152 2.82 13.21 -6.53
CA LYS A 152 3.07 13.87 -5.25
C LYS A 152 1.74 14.21 -4.57
N PRO A 153 1.72 14.38 -3.24
CA PRO A 153 0.53 14.86 -2.56
C PRO A 153 0.01 16.17 -3.16
N PHE A 154 -1.31 16.31 -3.23
CA PHE A 154 -1.95 17.48 -3.84
C PHE A 154 -3.10 18.00 -2.97
N ARG A 155 -3.14 19.31 -2.78
CA ARG A 155 -4.18 19.97 -1.97
C ARG A 155 -5.34 20.41 -2.86
N VAL A 156 -6.56 20.14 -2.43
CA VAL A 156 -7.79 20.53 -3.13
C VAL A 156 -8.76 21.25 -2.17
N PHE A 157 -9.74 21.94 -2.75
CA PHE A 157 -10.79 22.67 -2.03
C PHE A 157 -10.23 23.67 -0.99
N ASN A 158 -9.39 24.60 -1.44
CA ASN A 158 -8.75 25.60 -0.57
C ASN A 158 -7.98 24.96 0.61
N ASN A 159 -7.17 23.95 0.31
CA ASN A 159 -6.33 23.23 1.26
C ASN A 159 -7.06 22.39 2.32
N GLN A 160 -8.38 22.20 2.20
CA GLN A 160 -9.16 21.38 3.14
C GLN A 160 -8.84 19.89 3.05
N LEU A 161 -8.39 19.42 1.86
CA LEU A 161 -8.13 18.02 1.59
C LEU A 161 -6.74 17.85 0.98
N ILE A 162 -5.94 16.93 1.51
CA ILE A 162 -4.61 16.61 0.98
C ILE A 162 -4.65 15.19 0.45
N LEU A 163 -4.70 15.05 -0.87
CA LEU A 163 -4.80 13.76 -1.56
C LEU A 163 -3.44 13.07 -1.60
N SER A 164 -3.44 11.76 -1.44
CA SER A 164 -2.22 10.94 -1.44
C SER A 164 -1.63 10.83 -2.85
N THR A 165 -0.32 10.62 -2.94
CA THR A 165 0.26 10.02 -4.16
C THR A 165 -0.46 8.72 -4.51
N GLY A 166 -0.58 8.43 -5.80
CA GLY A 166 -1.28 7.26 -6.32
C GLY A 166 -2.78 7.45 -6.55
N THR A 167 -3.40 8.50 -6.00
CA THR A 167 -4.79 8.84 -6.32
C THR A 167 -4.94 9.11 -7.82
N LYS A 168 -6.00 8.54 -8.41
CA LYS A 168 -6.35 8.70 -9.82
C LYS A 168 -7.52 9.65 -10.00
N PHE A 169 -7.59 10.30 -11.16
CA PHE A 169 -8.74 11.11 -11.55
C PHE A 169 -9.04 10.96 -13.03
N VAL A 170 -10.32 11.00 -13.39
CA VAL A 170 -10.75 11.09 -14.78
C VAL A 170 -10.42 12.49 -15.33
N ILE A 171 -9.79 12.53 -16.50
CA ILE A 171 -9.44 13.75 -17.22
C ILE A 171 -10.71 14.31 -17.86
N LYS A 172 -11.00 15.58 -17.58
CA LYS A 172 -12.00 16.37 -18.30
C LYS A 172 -11.38 17.06 -19.50
N GLU A 173 -10.23 17.70 -19.29
CA GLU A 173 -9.54 18.49 -20.31
C GLU A 173 -8.03 18.40 -20.10
N LYS A 174 -7.28 18.21 -21.18
CA LYS A 174 -5.81 18.31 -21.17
C LYS A 174 -5.42 19.74 -21.52
N LEU A 175 -4.60 20.35 -20.69
CA LEU A 175 -4.07 21.70 -20.87
C LEU A 175 -2.55 21.62 -21.08
N GLU A 176 -1.95 22.73 -21.50
CA GLU A 176 -0.49 22.82 -21.72
C GLU A 176 0.30 22.52 -20.43
N ASN A 177 -0.11 23.15 -19.32
CA ASN A 177 0.60 23.10 -18.04
C ASN A 177 -0.01 22.10 -17.03
N GLY A 178 -1.00 21.31 -17.42
CA GLY A 178 -1.65 20.34 -16.54
C GLY A 178 -2.94 19.76 -17.09
N TYR A 179 -3.85 19.40 -16.19
CA TYR A 179 -5.10 18.73 -16.53
C TYR A 179 -6.24 19.30 -15.69
N LYS A 180 -7.41 19.53 -16.29
CA LYS A 180 -8.65 19.60 -15.51
C LYS A 180 -9.17 18.19 -15.30
N VAL A 181 -9.47 17.86 -14.05
CA VAL A 181 -9.94 16.54 -13.65
C VAL A 181 -11.17 16.63 -12.78
N PHE A 182 -11.93 15.53 -12.68
CA PHE A 182 -13.05 15.44 -11.77
C PHE A 182 -12.62 14.99 -10.38
N VAL A 183 -12.96 15.78 -9.36
CA VAL A 183 -12.69 15.47 -7.94
C VAL A 183 -14.01 15.47 -7.18
N PHE A 184 -14.29 14.40 -6.43
CA PHE A 184 -15.52 14.31 -5.65
C PHE A 184 -15.43 15.21 -4.42
N LYS A 185 -16.50 15.95 -4.11
CA LYS A 185 -16.57 16.80 -2.92
C LYS A 185 -17.56 16.21 -1.93
N PRO A 186 -17.10 15.50 -0.87
CA PRO A 186 -17.96 14.68 -0.02
C PRO A 186 -19.11 15.46 0.63
N LYS A 187 -18.85 16.68 1.10
CA LYS A 187 -19.86 17.55 1.73
C LYS A 187 -21.01 17.91 0.79
N LEU A 188 -20.72 18.10 -0.49
CA LEU A 188 -21.71 18.52 -1.50
C LEU A 188 -22.25 17.34 -2.32
N LYS A 189 -21.73 16.13 -2.11
CA LYS A 189 -22.05 14.91 -2.87
C LYS A 189 -22.05 15.11 -4.39
N LYS A 190 -21.09 15.91 -4.90
CA LYS A 190 -20.95 16.22 -6.33
C LYS A 190 -19.50 16.22 -6.76
N PHE A 191 -19.26 16.04 -8.06
CA PHE A 191 -17.94 16.26 -8.64
C PHE A 191 -17.72 17.73 -8.95
N GLU A 192 -16.51 18.21 -8.68
CA GLU A 192 -16.01 19.52 -9.10
C GLU A 192 -14.83 19.31 -10.05
N GLU A 193 -14.65 20.26 -10.97
CA GLU A 193 -13.50 20.28 -11.86
C GLU A 193 -12.34 21.00 -11.17
N ILE A 194 -11.17 20.37 -11.14
CA ILE A 194 -9.98 20.94 -10.51
C ILE A 194 -8.82 20.85 -11.48
N PHE A 195 -8.05 21.94 -11.57
CA PHE A 195 -6.79 21.97 -12.30
C PHE A 195 -5.67 21.34 -11.48
N ILE A 196 -4.98 20.34 -12.04
CA ILE A 196 -3.77 19.74 -11.46
C ILE A 196 -2.57 20.04 -12.37
N PRO A 197 -1.56 20.78 -11.87
CA PRO A 197 -0.35 21.07 -12.65
C PRO A 197 0.47 19.82 -12.97
N ASN A 198 1.15 19.83 -14.12
CA ASN A 198 2.01 18.74 -14.60
C ASN A 198 3.02 18.22 -13.58
N LYS A 199 3.57 19.08 -12.71
CA LYS A 199 4.54 18.70 -11.68
C LYS A 199 4.00 17.72 -10.62
N TYR A 200 2.69 17.56 -10.52
CA TYR A 200 2.02 16.62 -9.63
C TYR A 200 1.57 15.34 -10.34
N ILE A 201 1.66 15.26 -11.67
CA ILE A 201 1.14 14.14 -12.45
C ILE A 201 2.27 13.18 -12.84
N LEU A 202 2.01 11.88 -12.68
CA LEU A 202 2.88 10.82 -13.17
C LEU A 202 2.78 10.73 -14.70
N ARG A 203 3.89 11.01 -15.38
CA ARG A 203 4.03 10.81 -16.84
C ARG A 203 4.58 9.43 -17.13
N ARG A 204 3.72 8.44 -17.42
CA ARG A 204 4.14 7.06 -17.69
C ARG A 204 4.92 6.91 -18.99
N THR A 205 5.75 5.88 -19.04
CA THR A 205 6.51 5.44 -20.21
C THR A 205 6.12 4.01 -20.58
N ALA A 206 6.60 3.50 -21.72
CA ALA A 206 6.42 2.08 -22.06
C ALA A 206 7.17 1.15 -21.10
N ASN A 207 8.26 1.63 -20.48
CA ASN A 207 9.05 0.85 -19.54
C ASN A 207 8.51 1.00 -18.10
N LYS A 208 7.58 0.12 -17.74
CA LYS A 208 6.92 0.11 -16.42
C LYS A 208 7.90 -0.09 -15.25
N ILE A 209 9.01 -0.81 -15.44
CA ILE A 209 10.04 -0.97 -14.40
C ILE A 209 10.80 0.35 -14.18
N SER A 210 11.10 1.07 -15.26
CA SER A 210 11.69 2.42 -15.16
C SER A 210 10.75 3.39 -14.43
N ASP A 211 9.44 3.34 -14.75
CA ASP A 211 8.43 4.13 -14.06
C ASP A 211 8.37 3.80 -12.56
N PHE A 212 8.34 2.50 -12.22
CA PHE A 212 8.36 2.01 -10.85
C PHE A 212 9.53 2.58 -10.04
N LEU A 213 10.74 2.49 -10.58
CA LEU A 213 11.95 3.02 -9.93
C LEU A 213 11.95 4.55 -9.85
N ARG A 214 11.48 5.25 -10.89
CA ARG A 214 11.37 6.72 -10.86
C ARG A 214 10.38 7.20 -9.80
N ILE A 215 9.26 6.47 -9.61
CA ILE A 215 8.29 6.76 -8.55
C ILE A 215 8.94 6.58 -7.18
N LEU A 216 9.56 5.43 -6.92
CA LEU A 216 10.27 5.17 -5.67
C LEU A 216 11.35 6.22 -5.40
N LYS A 217 12.15 6.57 -6.41
CA LYS A 217 13.19 7.59 -6.30
C LYS A 217 12.63 8.99 -6.01
N SER A 218 11.39 9.26 -6.39
CA SER A 218 10.71 10.52 -6.06
C SER A 218 10.27 10.61 -4.59
N TRP A 219 10.21 9.46 -3.90
CA TRP A 219 9.79 9.31 -2.50
C TRP A 219 10.96 9.24 -1.52
N ILE A 220 12.19 9.05 -2.01
CA ILE A 220 13.39 9.09 -1.18
C ILE A 220 13.56 10.49 -0.57
N ARG A 221 14.10 10.52 0.64
CA ARG A 221 14.44 11.74 1.40
C ARG A 221 15.13 12.79 0.53
N LYS A 222 14.55 14.00 0.50
CA LYS A 222 15.20 15.20 -0.03
C LYS A 222 15.45 16.16 1.12
N LYS A 223 16.73 16.42 1.42
CA LYS A 223 17.16 17.18 2.62
C LYS A 223 16.65 16.48 3.89
N ASN A 224 15.67 17.08 4.57
CA ASN A 224 15.07 16.54 5.79
C ASN A 224 13.62 16.05 5.60
N ASN A 225 13.07 16.15 4.39
CA ASN A 225 11.71 15.70 4.09
C ASN A 225 11.68 14.19 3.93
N ILE A 226 11.10 13.49 4.90
CA ILE A 226 10.94 12.03 4.94
C ILE A 226 9.49 11.61 4.76
N ILE A 227 9.31 10.36 4.34
CA ILE A 227 8.03 9.65 4.39
C ILE A 227 8.16 8.59 5.50
N PRO A 228 7.30 8.63 6.54
CA PRO A 228 7.43 7.75 7.69
C PRO A 228 7.18 6.29 7.33
N TYR A 229 7.85 5.40 8.06
CA TYR A 229 7.45 4.01 8.11
C TYR A 229 6.10 3.90 8.81
N VAL A 230 5.14 3.24 8.18
CA VAL A 230 3.83 2.96 8.79
C VAL A 230 3.47 1.50 8.51
N TRP A 231 3.35 0.69 9.55
CA TRP A 231 2.87 -0.69 9.48
C TRP A 231 1.47 -0.74 8.87
N GLY A 232 1.29 -1.56 7.84
CA GLY A 232 0.06 -1.59 7.05
C GLY A 232 -0.13 -0.35 6.16
N GLY A 233 0.84 0.57 6.13
CA GLY A 233 0.81 1.80 5.35
C GLY A 233 1.09 1.59 3.87
N SER A 234 0.38 2.34 3.03
CA SER A 234 0.55 2.35 1.57
C SER A 234 0.09 3.68 0.95
N SER A 235 0.29 4.78 1.68
CA SER A 235 -0.15 6.12 1.31
C SER A 235 0.92 7.16 1.60
N PHE A 236 0.86 8.31 0.92
CA PHE A 236 1.77 9.43 1.17
C PHE A 236 1.04 10.74 0.86
N CYS A 237 0.65 11.45 1.91
CA CYS A 237 -0.05 12.74 1.85
C CYS A 237 0.82 13.93 2.24
N ASN A 238 1.88 13.75 3.03
CA ASN A 238 2.75 14.84 3.47
C ASN A 238 4.15 14.30 3.74
N THR A 239 5.16 15.15 3.56
CA THR A 239 6.50 14.90 4.07
C THR A 239 6.64 15.46 5.48
N PHE A 240 7.58 14.89 6.23
CA PHE A 240 7.88 15.31 7.59
C PHE A 240 9.35 15.64 7.71
N THR A 241 9.71 16.57 8.58
CA THR A 241 11.11 16.83 8.91
C THR A 241 11.58 15.76 9.89
N LYS A 242 12.68 15.07 9.59
CA LYS A 242 13.40 14.28 10.61
C LYS A 242 14.40 15.19 11.32
N ASP A 243 13.96 15.78 12.41
CA ASP A 243 14.68 16.72 13.29
C ASP A 243 15.09 16.10 14.63
N CYS A 244 14.75 14.83 14.87
CA CYS A 244 15.06 14.12 16.11
C CYS A 244 15.37 12.64 15.85
N GLU A 245 15.69 11.94 16.93
CA GLU A 245 15.89 10.49 16.93
C GLU A 245 14.64 9.72 16.52
N SER A 246 14.84 8.49 16.05
CA SER A 246 13.75 7.68 15.46
C SER A 246 12.61 7.43 16.44
N GLN A 247 12.92 7.15 17.71
CA GLN A 247 11.93 6.93 18.76
C GLN A 247 11.08 8.18 19.02
N GLU A 248 11.72 9.32 19.22
CA GLU A 248 11.03 10.57 19.48
C GLU A 248 10.16 10.98 18.28
N PHE A 249 10.65 10.72 17.05
CA PHE A 249 9.88 10.95 15.84
C PHE A 249 8.64 10.05 15.78
N HIS A 250 8.77 8.76 16.14
CA HIS A 250 7.66 7.83 16.27
C HIS A 250 6.59 8.37 17.21
N ASP A 251 6.97 8.81 18.41
CA ASP A 251 6.02 9.21 19.45
C ASP A 251 5.28 10.51 19.11
N ARG A 252 5.98 11.47 18.49
CA ARG A 252 5.34 12.68 17.93
C ARG A 252 4.40 12.32 16.78
N PHE A 253 4.81 11.41 15.89
CA PHE A 253 4.00 10.99 14.75
C PHE A 253 2.76 10.18 15.17
N ALA A 254 2.85 9.36 16.22
CA ALA A 254 1.76 8.55 16.74
C ALA A 254 0.58 9.37 17.26
N LYS A 255 0.81 10.60 17.72
CA LYS A 255 -0.23 11.55 18.18
C LYS A 255 -1.12 12.08 17.05
N ARG A 256 -0.77 11.84 15.77
CA ARG A 256 -1.54 12.32 14.63
C ARG A 256 -2.78 11.47 14.39
N LYS A 257 -3.92 12.12 14.12
CA LYS A 257 -5.18 11.44 13.77
C LYS A 257 -5.09 10.61 12.48
N ILE A 258 -4.38 11.11 11.47
CA ILE A 258 -4.13 10.41 10.21
C ILE A 258 -2.63 10.15 10.10
N LYS A 259 -2.27 8.91 9.77
CA LYS A 259 -0.90 8.42 9.73
C LYS A 259 -0.55 7.94 8.31
N PRO A 260 -0.27 8.88 7.39
CA PRO A 260 0.22 8.53 6.06
C PRO A 260 1.63 7.98 6.16
N GLY A 261 1.93 6.93 5.41
CA GLY A 261 3.26 6.35 5.32
C GLY A 261 3.22 5.00 4.62
N MET A 262 4.36 4.34 4.57
CA MET A 262 4.50 3.07 3.87
C MET A 262 5.22 2.05 4.75
N ASP A 263 4.76 0.80 4.71
CA ASP A 263 5.60 -0.33 5.10
C ASP A 263 6.39 -0.85 3.89
N CYS A 264 7.30 -1.81 4.13
CA CYS A 264 8.20 -2.32 3.11
C CYS A 264 7.45 -2.90 1.89
N SER A 265 6.36 -3.64 2.12
CA SER A 265 5.54 -4.21 1.04
C SER A 265 4.55 -3.20 0.44
N GLY A 266 4.03 -2.26 1.23
CA GLY A 266 3.13 -1.19 0.80
C GLY A 266 3.83 -0.18 -0.11
N LEU A 267 5.14 0.03 0.12
CA LEU A 267 6.04 0.78 -0.75
C LEU A 267 6.10 0.16 -2.15
N VAL A 268 6.41 -1.14 -2.23
CA VAL A 268 6.46 -1.89 -3.50
C VAL A 268 5.09 -1.89 -4.16
N TYR A 269 4.04 -2.25 -3.42
CA TYR A 269 2.67 -2.31 -3.92
C TYR A 269 2.23 -0.99 -4.54
N ARG A 270 2.35 0.13 -3.83
CA ARG A 270 1.84 1.42 -4.29
C ARG A 270 2.61 1.93 -5.50
N ALA A 271 3.94 1.81 -5.51
CA ALA A 271 4.75 2.18 -6.66
C ALA A 271 4.42 1.31 -7.89
N ALA A 272 4.23 0.00 -7.69
CA ALA A 272 3.91 -0.93 -8.77
C ALA A 272 2.54 -0.64 -9.39
N GLN A 273 1.51 -0.39 -8.57
CA GLN A 273 0.18 0.03 -9.02
C GLN A 273 0.25 1.34 -9.83
N MET A 274 1.04 2.31 -9.37
CA MET A 274 1.23 3.57 -10.09
C MET A 274 1.94 3.40 -11.43
N ALA A 275 2.94 2.51 -11.49
CA ALA A 275 3.67 2.11 -12.69
C ALA A 275 2.89 1.17 -13.63
N ASN A 276 1.64 0.84 -13.28
CA ASN A 276 0.78 -0.08 -14.01
C ASN A 276 1.39 -1.49 -14.18
N LEU A 277 2.14 -1.95 -13.16
CA LEU A 277 2.58 -3.33 -13.04
C LEU A 277 1.43 -4.19 -12.47
N PRO A 278 1.14 -5.37 -13.03
CA PRO A 278 0.14 -6.32 -12.53
C PRO A 278 0.56 -6.95 -11.18
N TYR A 279 0.72 -6.11 -10.16
CA TYR A 279 1.26 -6.46 -8.86
C TYR A 279 0.19 -6.35 -7.79
N TYR A 280 -0.23 -7.47 -7.20
CA TYR A 280 -1.36 -7.53 -6.27
C TYR A 280 -0.96 -7.96 -4.86
N PHE A 281 0.33 -8.19 -4.63
CA PHE A 281 0.85 -8.81 -3.42
C PHE A 281 1.03 -7.77 -2.31
N ARG A 282 0.22 -7.82 -1.26
CA ARG A 282 0.27 -6.75 -0.24
C ARG A 282 1.23 -6.98 0.90
N ASN A 283 1.54 -8.22 1.24
CA ASN A 283 2.50 -8.52 2.30
C ASN A 283 3.75 -9.21 1.72
N THR A 284 4.85 -9.19 2.47
CA THR A 284 6.14 -9.76 2.03
C THR A 284 6.07 -11.27 1.80
N ARG A 285 5.15 -11.97 2.48
CA ARG A 285 4.96 -13.39 2.26
C ARG A 285 4.34 -13.67 0.89
N THR A 286 3.25 -12.97 0.57
CA THR A 286 2.52 -13.13 -0.70
C THR A 286 3.47 -12.90 -1.86
N LEU A 287 4.25 -11.82 -1.83
CA LEU A 287 5.22 -11.57 -2.91
C LEU A 287 6.27 -12.68 -3.02
N SER A 288 6.72 -13.26 -1.90
CA SER A 288 7.70 -14.36 -1.90
C SER A 288 7.15 -15.71 -2.36
N GLU A 289 5.82 -15.90 -2.34
CA GLU A 289 5.15 -17.11 -2.82
C GLU A 289 4.79 -17.03 -4.31
N HIS A 290 4.72 -15.82 -4.87
CA HIS A 290 4.21 -15.60 -6.24
C HIS A 290 5.22 -15.05 -7.23
N LEU A 291 6.30 -14.39 -6.77
CA LEU A 291 7.35 -13.93 -7.67
C LEU A 291 8.38 -15.04 -7.94
N LYS A 292 8.87 -15.09 -9.17
CA LYS A 292 9.97 -15.97 -9.57
C LYS A 292 11.24 -15.63 -8.80
N PHE A 293 11.95 -16.65 -8.33
CA PHE A 293 13.27 -16.49 -7.71
C PHE A 293 14.33 -16.25 -8.78
N LEU A 294 15.44 -15.60 -8.39
CA LEU A 294 16.59 -15.43 -9.26
C LEU A 294 17.19 -16.81 -9.61
N ASP A 295 17.34 -17.09 -10.88
CA ASP A 295 18.02 -18.30 -11.35
C ASP A 295 19.55 -18.13 -11.39
N LYS A 296 20.31 -19.24 -11.34
CA LYS A 296 21.79 -19.22 -11.35
C LYS A 296 22.38 -18.41 -12.51
N ASN A 297 21.75 -18.51 -13.68
CA ASN A 297 22.20 -17.87 -14.92
C ASN A 297 21.69 -16.42 -15.08
N GLU A 298 20.76 -15.97 -14.24
CA GLU A 298 20.22 -14.61 -14.28
C GLU A 298 21.10 -13.64 -13.49
N ARG A 299 21.04 -12.36 -13.83
CA ARG A 299 21.67 -11.28 -13.06
C ARG A 299 20.62 -10.56 -12.21
N ILE A 300 21.08 -10.01 -11.09
CA ILE A 300 20.31 -9.03 -10.34
C ILE A 300 20.18 -7.77 -11.19
N GLU A 301 18.96 -7.28 -11.35
CA GLU A 301 18.63 -6.11 -12.16
C GLU A 301 17.92 -5.03 -11.34
N ASN A 302 17.96 -3.80 -11.84
CA ASN A 302 17.16 -2.71 -11.31
C ASN A 302 15.66 -3.08 -11.29
N GLY A 303 15.03 -2.94 -10.12
CA GLY A 303 13.64 -3.30 -9.88
C GLY A 303 13.44 -4.69 -9.25
N ASP A 304 14.46 -5.55 -9.22
CA ASP A 304 14.39 -6.81 -8.48
C ASP A 304 14.25 -6.57 -6.97
N LEU A 305 13.79 -7.59 -6.24
CA LEU A 305 13.52 -7.50 -4.81
C LEU A 305 14.46 -8.39 -4.02
N ILE A 306 14.96 -7.90 -2.89
CA ILE A 306 15.64 -8.70 -1.88
C ILE A 306 14.64 -8.95 -0.77
N PHE A 307 14.27 -10.21 -0.57
CA PHE A 307 13.29 -10.63 0.42
C PHE A 307 13.96 -11.42 1.54
N PHE A 308 13.46 -11.21 2.75
CA PHE A 308 13.65 -12.13 3.87
C PHE A 308 12.47 -12.01 4.82
N LYS A 309 12.31 -12.95 5.74
CA LYS A 309 11.11 -13.01 6.59
C LYS A 309 10.87 -11.67 7.31
N GLY A 310 9.73 -11.05 6.99
CA GLY A 310 9.27 -9.78 7.56
C GLY A 310 9.73 -8.51 6.83
N HIS A 311 10.50 -8.59 5.75
CA HIS A 311 11.01 -7.40 5.06
C HIS A 311 11.23 -7.62 3.56
N VAL A 312 11.25 -6.52 2.80
CA VAL A 312 11.62 -6.51 1.38
C VAL A 312 12.35 -5.20 1.05
N LEU A 313 13.38 -5.29 0.23
CA LEU A 313 14.10 -4.16 -0.36
C LEU A 313 13.96 -4.20 -1.88
N VAL A 314 14.05 -3.03 -2.52
CA VAL A 314 14.05 -2.87 -3.98
C VAL A 314 15.46 -2.56 -4.44
N VAL A 315 15.99 -3.29 -5.43
CA VAL A 315 17.26 -2.96 -6.09
C VAL A 315 17.06 -1.69 -6.93
N SER A 316 17.65 -0.57 -6.54
CA SER A 316 17.38 0.74 -7.15
C SER A 316 18.44 1.18 -8.16
N ASP A 317 19.69 0.75 -7.96
CA ASP A 317 20.80 1.00 -8.87
C ASP A 317 21.90 -0.08 -8.71
N VAL A 318 21.93 -1.06 -9.61
CA VAL A 318 22.93 -2.14 -9.62
C VAL A 318 24.35 -1.61 -9.82
N LYS A 319 24.53 -0.49 -10.52
CA LYS A 319 25.88 0.06 -10.76
C LYS A 319 26.47 0.76 -9.55
N LYS A 320 25.62 1.15 -8.60
CA LYS A 320 26.00 1.87 -7.37
C LYS A 320 25.74 1.05 -6.10
N ASP A 321 25.33 -0.21 -6.29
CA ASP A 321 24.95 -1.12 -5.21
C ASP A 321 23.93 -0.50 -4.23
N LEU A 322 22.92 0.19 -4.77
CA LEU A 322 21.89 0.88 -3.99
C LEU A 322 20.59 0.08 -3.94
N CYS A 323 19.95 0.13 -2.78
CA CYS A 323 18.61 -0.40 -2.56
C CYS A 323 17.69 0.62 -1.90
N ILE A 324 16.38 0.48 -2.13
CA ILE A 324 15.33 1.29 -1.51
C ILE A 324 14.50 0.43 -0.57
N GLU A 325 14.16 0.96 0.59
CA GLU A 325 13.30 0.30 1.57
C GLU A 325 12.48 1.30 2.41
N ALA A 326 11.40 0.80 3.03
CA ALA A 326 10.75 1.46 4.15
C ALA A 326 11.14 0.73 5.43
N ARG A 327 11.95 1.37 6.29
CA ARG A 327 12.56 0.71 7.45
C ARG A 327 11.99 1.23 8.76
N GLY A 328 11.72 0.29 9.67
CA GLY A 328 11.17 0.55 11.00
C GLY A 328 12.04 1.43 11.89
N TYR A 329 11.45 1.88 12.99
CA TYR A 329 12.01 2.85 13.93
C TYR A 329 13.05 2.21 14.87
N SER A 330 12.85 0.95 15.25
CA SER A 330 13.77 0.21 16.15
C SER A 330 15.17 0.03 15.56
N HIS A 331 15.32 0.20 14.24
CA HIS A 331 16.59 0.14 13.54
C HIS A 331 17.27 1.52 13.39
N GLY A 332 16.72 2.58 14.00
CA GLY A 332 17.23 3.96 13.96
C GLY A 332 16.82 4.77 12.72
N TYR A 333 16.02 4.18 11.83
CA TYR A 333 15.54 4.85 10.62
C TYR A 333 14.15 5.45 10.84
N GLY A 334 13.08 4.65 10.65
CA GLY A 334 11.68 5.08 10.78
C GLY A 334 11.09 5.75 9.52
N PHE A 335 11.68 5.53 8.34
CA PHE A 335 11.28 6.19 7.09
C PHE A 335 11.70 5.42 5.83
N ILE A 336 11.24 5.91 4.66
CA ILE A 336 11.66 5.42 3.34
C ILE A 336 13.01 6.01 2.94
N GLN A 337 13.96 5.17 2.55
CA GLN A 337 15.31 5.58 2.17
C GLN A 337 15.85 4.82 0.96
N GLU A 338 16.91 5.39 0.37
CA GLU A 338 17.83 4.67 -0.50
C GLU A 338 19.17 4.55 0.21
N ILE A 339 19.72 3.35 0.24
CA ILE A 339 20.86 2.99 1.07
C ILE A 339 21.82 2.07 0.28
N PRO A 340 23.15 2.28 0.38
CA PRO A 340 24.15 1.35 -0.12
C PRO A 340 24.05 -0.03 0.53
N LEU A 341 24.33 -1.07 -0.24
CA LEU A 341 24.21 -2.46 0.20
C LEU A 341 25.10 -2.77 1.41
N ASN A 342 26.32 -2.23 1.46
CA ASN A 342 27.25 -2.39 2.58
C ASN A 342 26.83 -1.68 3.87
N ARG A 343 25.90 -0.73 3.78
CA ARG A 343 25.26 -0.11 4.95
C ARG A 343 24.03 -0.88 5.42
N GLU A 344 23.49 -1.76 4.58
CA GLU A 344 22.39 -2.65 4.93
C GLU A 344 22.89 -4.00 5.47
N PHE A 345 23.94 -4.55 4.87
CA PHE A 345 24.51 -5.85 5.21
C PHE A 345 26.02 -5.77 5.40
N LYS A 346 26.51 -6.33 6.51
CA LYS A 346 27.94 -6.35 6.83
C LYS A 346 28.70 -7.20 5.81
N GLY A 347 29.77 -6.63 5.26
CA GLY A 347 30.68 -7.31 4.34
C GLY A 347 30.05 -7.69 2.99
N ILE A 348 29.03 -6.95 2.55
CA ILE A 348 28.42 -7.09 1.21
C ILE A 348 28.47 -5.73 0.52
N ASP A 349 29.51 -5.51 -0.28
CA ASP A 349 29.72 -4.27 -1.02
C ASP A 349 28.99 -4.27 -2.36
N THR A 350 28.80 -5.44 -2.98
CA THR A 350 28.21 -5.54 -4.32
C THR A 350 27.04 -6.51 -4.44
N PHE A 351 26.17 -6.27 -5.42
CA PHE A 351 25.12 -7.24 -5.79
C PHE A 351 25.70 -8.57 -6.31
N THR A 352 26.93 -8.56 -6.84
CA THR A 352 27.65 -9.79 -7.23
C THR A 352 27.94 -10.66 -6.01
N GLU A 353 28.40 -10.06 -4.92
CA GLU A 353 28.65 -10.76 -3.65
C GLU A 353 27.34 -11.26 -3.02
N LEU A 354 26.30 -10.42 -3.01
CA LEU A 354 24.97 -10.83 -2.54
C LEU A 354 24.45 -12.05 -3.32
N LYS A 355 24.59 -12.03 -4.66
CA LYS A 355 24.21 -13.16 -5.52
C LYS A 355 25.02 -14.41 -5.16
N LYS A 356 26.33 -14.29 -4.97
CA LYS A 356 27.19 -15.42 -4.56
C LYS A 356 26.70 -16.03 -3.25
N LYS A 357 26.46 -15.20 -2.23
CA LYS A 357 25.92 -15.65 -0.93
C LYS A 357 24.58 -16.35 -1.06
N TYR A 358 23.67 -15.81 -1.88
CA TYR A 358 22.36 -16.41 -2.12
C TYR A 358 22.47 -17.84 -2.66
N PHE A 359 23.30 -18.07 -3.68
CA PHE A 359 23.47 -19.40 -4.26
C PHE A 359 24.32 -20.36 -3.41
N ASN A 360 25.14 -19.83 -2.52
CA ASN A 360 25.89 -20.62 -1.53
C ASN A 360 25.07 -20.91 -0.26
N ASN A 361 23.83 -20.41 -0.16
CA ASN A 361 23.01 -20.49 1.06
C ASN A 361 23.70 -19.91 2.30
N GLU A 362 24.50 -18.86 2.11
CA GLU A 362 25.17 -18.15 3.20
C GLU A 362 24.24 -17.13 3.86
N SER A 363 24.41 -16.91 5.16
CA SER A 363 23.64 -15.89 5.88
C SER A 363 24.13 -14.46 5.62
N LEU A 364 23.21 -13.50 5.75
CA LEU A 364 23.51 -12.06 5.78
C LEU A 364 23.48 -11.53 7.21
N GLU A 365 24.38 -10.63 7.55
CA GLU A 365 24.37 -9.89 8.82
C GLU A 365 23.80 -8.49 8.57
N ARG A 366 22.56 -8.22 9.01
CA ARG A 366 21.87 -6.95 8.79
C ARG A 366 22.30 -5.88 9.80
N LEU A 367 22.64 -4.70 9.30
CA LEU A 367 23.14 -3.55 10.08
C LEU A 367 22.05 -2.53 10.39
N ASN A 368 22.06 -1.88 11.56
CA ASN A 368 21.23 -0.70 11.87
C ASN A 368 21.87 0.62 11.43
N SER A 369 21.24 1.76 11.74
CA SER A 369 21.75 3.10 11.38
C SER A 369 23.11 3.44 11.99
N GLU A 370 23.50 2.77 13.07
CA GLU A 370 24.80 2.92 13.76
C GLU A 370 25.86 1.93 13.24
N GLY A 371 25.54 1.09 12.25
CA GLY A 371 26.43 0.07 11.73
C GLY A 371 26.57 -1.17 12.63
N LYS A 372 25.70 -1.35 13.62
CA LYS A 372 25.67 -2.55 14.48
C LYS A 372 24.84 -3.65 13.85
N VAL A 373 25.30 -4.90 13.95
CA VAL A 373 24.55 -6.08 13.51
C VAL A 373 23.34 -6.27 14.44
N ILE A 374 22.14 -6.25 13.87
CA ILE A 374 20.88 -6.42 14.63
C ILE A 374 20.14 -7.71 14.29
N ARG A 375 20.51 -8.38 13.20
CA ARG A 375 19.86 -9.62 12.76
C ARG A 375 20.75 -10.42 11.83
N ILE A 376 20.80 -11.73 12.05
CA ILE A 376 21.33 -12.69 11.08
C ILE A 376 20.15 -13.21 10.24
N VAL A 377 20.29 -13.16 8.91
CA VAL A 377 19.28 -13.58 7.94
C VAL A 377 19.81 -14.79 7.18
N SER A 378 19.32 -15.97 7.54
CA SER A 378 19.73 -17.24 6.92
C SER A 378 18.90 -17.63 5.69
N ASP A 379 17.71 -17.05 5.51
CA ASP A 379 16.70 -17.48 4.53
C ASP A 379 16.28 -16.35 3.57
N PHE A 380 17.25 -15.59 3.07
CA PHE A 380 16.96 -14.52 2.11
C PHE A 380 16.77 -15.07 0.68
N LYS A 381 16.01 -14.33 -0.12
CA LYS A 381 15.74 -14.63 -1.53
C LYS A 381 15.95 -13.38 -2.37
N VAL A 382 16.33 -13.58 -3.62
CA VAL A 382 16.27 -12.53 -4.65
C VAL A 382 15.12 -12.87 -5.59
N LEU A 383 14.19 -11.94 -5.76
CA LEU A 383 12.95 -12.14 -6.51
C LEU A 383 12.91 -11.23 -7.75
N LYS A 384 12.48 -11.77 -8.89
CA LYS A 384 12.35 -11.05 -10.15
C LYS A 384 11.00 -10.34 -10.21
N LEU A 385 10.97 -9.02 -10.00
CA LEU A 385 9.71 -8.26 -10.05
C LEU A 385 9.00 -8.38 -11.40
N LYS A 386 9.77 -8.47 -12.50
CA LYS A 386 9.24 -8.64 -13.86
C LYS A 386 8.35 -9.88 -14.00
N SER A 387 8.54 -10.92 -13.19
CA SER A 387 7.68 -12.12 -13.24
C SER A 387 6.21 -11.84 -12.91
N CYS A 388 5.86 -10.67 -12.33
CA CYS A 388 4.47 -10.28 -12.17
C CYS A 388 3.72 -10.13 -13.51
N PHE A 389 4.41 -9.83 -14.62
CA PHE A 389 3.77 -9.73 -15.95
C PHE A 389 3.17 -11.05 -16.42
N ASP A 390 3.78 -12.17 -16.02
CA ASP A 390 3.34 -13.50 -16.41
C ASP A 390 2.21 -14.02 -15.52
N TRP A 391 1.92 -13.30 -14.43
CA TRP A 391 0.96 -13.72 -13.45
C TRP A 391 -0.47 -13.50 -13.93
N LYS A 392 -1.20 -14.60 -14.11
CA LYS A 392 -2.63 -14.59 -14.43
C LYS A 392 -3.43 -14.71 -13.13
N TYR A 393 -4.11 -13.62 -12.74
CA TYR A 393 -5.22 -13.70 -11.79
C TYR A 393 -6.32 -14.50 -12.49
N ASN A 394 -6.54 -15.74 -12.05
CA ASN A 394 -7.69 -16.55 -12.48
C ASN A 394 -8.92 -16.11 -11.69
#